data_AF-A0A9C8RI79-F1
#
_entry.id   AF-A0A9C8RI79-F1
#
_cell.length_a   1.000
_cell.length_b   1.000
_cell.length_c   1.000
_cell.angle_alpha   90.00
_cell.angle_beta   90.00
_cell.angle_gamma   90.00
#
_symmetry.space_group_name_H-M   'P 1'
#
loop_
_entity.id
_entity.type
_entity.pdbx_description
1 polymer ?
#
loop_
_entity_poly.entity_id
_entity_poly.type
_entity_poly.pdbx_seq_one_letter_code
_entity_poly.pdbx_strand_id
1 'polypeptide(L)'
;MSPLYRLPLVLICLLTLAACASSRVLTEWPDTVPEQDLFLQAYQQDLENQARQTDVEYLTWIVRFYEGWEMMATGWNDMTPVVLSDLNARQSEQVASMRDNLGVLIAAEWAKDNEVRIIDTAMLSLWGGVMVAALEPQVRIDAIELITDDVERLLAGELAPARINDDRYASRLPIDLD
;
A
#
# COMPACT_ATOMS: atom_id res chain seq x y z
N MET A 1 40.92 21.01 27.15
CA MET A 1 40.37 20.62 25.83
C MET A 1 38.86 20.70 25.91
N SER A 2 38.28 21.69 25.25
CA SER A 2 36.98 22.28 25.54
C SER A 2 35.80 21.32 25.22
N PRO A 3 34.82 21.13 26.12
CA PRO A 3 33.63 20.29 25.88
C PRO A 3 32.71 20.85 24.78
N LEU A 4 32.87 22.13 24.41
CA LEU A 4 32.11 22.84 23.39
C LEU A 4 32.26 22.28 21.95
N TYR A 5 33.38 21.63 21.61
CA TYR A 5 33.57 21.01 20.29
C TYR A 5 33.02 19.58 20.20
N ARG A 6 32.70 18.94 21.33
CA ARG A 6 32.19 17.56 21.36
C ARG A 6 30.70 17.48 21.04
N LEU A 7 29.93 18.50 21.42
CA LEU A 7 28.49 18.57 21.17
C LEU A 7 28.14 18.64 19.67
N PRO A 8 28.75 19.51 18.84
CA PRO A 8 28.48 19.52 17.40
C PRO A 8 28.98 18.25 16.69
N LEU A 9 30.09 17.65 17.16
CA LEU A 9 30.61 16.40 16.60
C LEU A 9 29.64 15.23 16.84
N VAL A 10 29.07 15.12 18.04
CA VAL A 10 28.07 14.10 18.38
C VAL A 10 26.79 14.31 17.57
N LEU A 11 26.34 15.56 17.41
CA LEU A 11 25.15 15.87 16.61
C LEU A 11 25.34 15.49 15.13
N ILE A 12 26.51 15.79 14.55
CA ILE A 12 26.85 15.42 13.17
C ILE A 12 26.89 13.89 13.01
N CYS A 13 27.49 13.17 13.95
CA CYS A 13 27.50 11.70 13.94
C CYS A 13 26.08 11.10 14.03
N LEU A 14 25.19 11.67 14.84
CA LEU A 14 23.81 11.21 14.96
C LEU A 14 23.01 11.45 13.68
N LEU A 15 23.21 12.60 13.02
CA LEU A 15 22.55 12.93 11.76
C LEU A 15 23.01 12.03 10.60
N THR A 16 24.30 11.67 10.54
CA THR A 16 24.80 10.73 9.51
C THR A 16 24.34 9.29 9.74
N LEU A 17 24.24 8.85 11.00
CA LEU A 17 23.70 7.53 11.34
C LEU A 17 22.22 7.39 10.98
N ALA A 18 21.41 8.42 11.21
CA ALA A 18 19.99 8.42 10.85
C ALA A 18 19.79 8.37 9.32
N ALA A 19 20.59 9.13 8.56
CA ALA A 19 20.55 9.10 7.09
C ALA A 19 20.94 7.71 6.52
N CYS A 20 21.97 7.07 7.07
CA CYS A 20 22.39 5.73 6.66
C CYS A 20 21.36 4.64 7.03
N ALA A 21 20.63 4.79 8.14
CA ALA A 21 19.57 3.85 8.50
C ALA A 21 18.35 4.01 7.56
N SER A 22 18.00 5.25 7.20
CA SER A 22 16.86 5.53 6.32
C SER A 22 17.07 5.03 4.88
N SER A 23 18.29 5.11 4.34
CA SER A 23 18.58 4.73 2.95
C SER A 23 18.68 3.23 2.71
N ARG A 24 18.56 2.38 3.75
CA ARG A 24 18.64 0.92 3.60
C ARG A 24 17.59 0.37 2.64
N VAL A 25 16.41 0.98 2.58
CA VAL A 25 15.35 0.56 1.66
C VAL A 25 15.79 0.59 0.19
N LEU A 26 16.80 1.40 -0.15
CA LEU A 26 17.38 1.47 -1.50
C LEU A 26 18.30 0.29 -1.83
N THR A 27 18.88 -0.36 -0.82
CA THR A 27 19.90 -1.41 -1.00
C THR A 27 19.46 -2.78 -0.49
N GLU A 28 18.49 -2.81 0.43
CA GLU A 28 17.95 -3.98 1.11
C GLU A 28 16.44 -4.06 0.84
N TRP A 29 16.07 -4.17 -0.43
CA TRP A 29 14.68 -4.32 -0.82
C TRP A 29 14.16 -5.73 -0.46
N PRO A 30 13.00 -5.87 0.21
CA PRO A 30 12.50 -7.19 0.58
C PRO A 30 11.98 -7.99 -0.62
N ASP A 31 12.26 -9.29 -0.66
CA ASP A 31 11.76 -10.22 -1.70
C ASP A 31 10.23 -10.46 -1.62
N THR A 32 9.61 -10.02 -0.53
CA THR A 32 8.16 -10.06 -0.25
C THR A 32 7.40 -8.91 -0.90
N VAL A 33 8.10 -7.94 -1.49
CA VAL A 33 7.54 -6.75 -2.13
C VAL A 33 7.84 -6.81 -3.63
N PRO A 34 6.92 -6.40 -4.52
CA PRO A 34 7.20 -6.31 -5.95
C PRO A 34 8.44 -5.48 -6.28
N GLU A 35 8.97 -5.65 -7.49
CA GLU A 35 10.23 -5.05 -7.93
C GLU A 35 10.27 -3.54 -7.61
N GLN A 36 11.33 -3.11 -6.91
CA GLN A 36 11.54 -1.74 -6.48
C GLN A 36 11.41 -0.72 -7.63
N ASP A 37 11.91 -1.07 -8.81
CA ASP A 37 11.92 -0.21 -9.99
C ASP A 37 10.52 0.21 -10.43
N LEU A 38 9.49 -0.62 -10.20
CA LEU A 38 8.09 -0.27 -10.50
C LEU A 38 7.67 0.97 -9.70
N PHE A 39 7.98 0.97 -8.41
CA PHE A 39 7.62 2.06 -7.50
C PHE A 39 8.50 3.28 -7.71
N LEU A 40 9.80 3.08 -7.94
CA LEU A 40 10.72 4.19 -8.20
C LEU A 40 10.32 4.94 -9.49
N GLN A 41 9.92 4.21 -10.54
CA GLN A 41 9.39 4.83 -11.77
C GLN A 41 8.11 5.62 -11.51
N ALA A 42 7.16 5.08 -10.73
CA ALA A 42 5.95 5.79 -10.35
C ALA A 42 6.26 7.10 -9.59
N TYR A 43 7.19 7.04 -8.62
CA TYR A 43 7.63 8.23 -7.87
C TYR A 43 8.29 9.28 -8.77
N GLN A 44 9.17 8.86 -9.68
CA GLN A 44 9.88 9.76 -10.60
C GLN A 44 8.95 10.50 -11.57
N GLN A 45 7.77 9.95 -11.85
CA GLN A 45 6.76 10.57 -12.71
C GLN A 45 5.83 11.52 -11.92
N ASP A 46 5.82 11.45 -10.60
CA ASP A 46 4.96 12.25 -9.73
C ASP A 46 5.71 13.45 -9.14
N LEU A 47 5.72 14.56 -9.88
CA LEU A 47 6.37 15.81 -9.44
C LEU A 47 5.72 16.41 -8.19
N GLU A 48 4.43 16.15 -7.98
CA GLU A 48 3.71 16.72 -6.84
C GLU A 48 4.12 16.01 -5.54
N ASN A 49 4.26 14.69 -5.58
CA ASN A 49 4.75 13.89 -4.47
C ASN A 49 6.24 14.15 -4.18
N GLN A 50 7.07 14.26 -5.24
CA GLN A 50 8.49 14.63 -5.11
C GLN A 50 8.72 15.98 -4.41
N ALA A 51 7.76 16.90 -4.50
CA ALA A 51 7.84 18.18 -3.81
C ALA A 51 7.60 18.08 -2.28
N ARG A 52 7.10 16.93 -1.79
CA ARG A 52 6.65 16.75 -0.40
C ARG A 52 7.39 15.67 0.36
N GLN A 53 7.79 14.60 -0.31
CA GLN A 53 8.51 13.49 0.28
C GLN A 53 9.66 13.02 -0.61
N THR A 54 10.66 12.40 0.00
CA THR A 54 11.79 11.76 -0.71
C THR A 54 11.41 10.39 -1.26
N ASP A 55 12.23 9.87 -2.18
CA ASP A 55 12.13 8.50 -2.69
C ASP A 55 12.30 7.47 -1.56
N VAL A 56 13.23 7.71 -0.65
CA VAL A 56 13.45 6.87 0.54
C VAL A 56 12.21 6.78 1.42
N GLU A 57 11.55 7.91 1.70
CA GLU A 57 10.31 7.94 2.49
C GLU A 57 9.18 7.21 1.77
N TYR A 58 8.99 7.48 0.47
CA TYR A 58 8.01 6.80 -0.37
C TYR A 58 8.21 5.28 -0.36
N LEU A 59 9.42 4.81 -0.67
CA LEU A 59 9.75 3.39 -0.73
C LEU A 59 9.63 2.71 0.64
N THR A 60 9.90 3.44 1.72
CA THR A 60 9.65 2.93 3.08
C THR A 60 8.15 2.68 3.30
N TRP A 61 7.29 3.58 2.83
CA TRP A 61 5.84 3.39 2.91
C TRP A 61 5.32 2.26 2.04
N ILE A 62 5.93 2.02 0.86
CA ILE A 62 5.64 0.84 0.04
C ILE A 62 5.92 -0.45 0.83
N VAL A 63 7.10 -0.57 1.45
CA VAL A 63 7.44 -1.75 2.25
C VAL A 63 6.44 -1.94 3.40
N ARG A 64 6.10 -0.85 4.11
CA ARG A 64 5.10 -0.90 5.19
C ARG A 64 3.71 -1.29 4.75
N PHE A 65 3.30 -0.94 3.52
CA PHE A 65 2.03 -1.38 2.97
C PHE A 65 2.01 -2.90 2.81
N TYR A 66 3.09 -3.49 2.28
CA TYR A 66 3.16 -4.92 2.03
C TYR A 66 3.39 -5.77 3.28
N GLU A 67 4.32 -5.36 4.13
CA GLU A 67 4.78 -6.15 5.30
C GLU A 67 4.12 -5.74 6.63
N GLY A 68 3.40 -4.62 6.65
CA GLY A 68 2.92 -4.02 7.89
C GLY A 68 4.04 -3.31 8.66
N TRP A 69 3.67 -2.74 9.81
CA TRP A 69 4.57 -2.00 10.71
C TRP A 69 3.94 -1.82 12.09
N GLU A 70 4.66 -1.21 13.04
CA GLU A 70 4.25 -1.11 14.45
C GLU A 70 2.82 -0.61 14.67
N MET A 71 2.35 0.36 13.88
CA MET A 71 1.01 0.93 14.01
C MET A 71 -0.07 0.18 13.23
N MET A 72 0.32 -0.57 12.20
CA MET A 72 -0.58 -1.38 11.36
C MET A 72 0.15 -2.68 11.05
N ALA A 73 0.08 -3.62 12.00
CA ALA A 73 0.91 -4.81 12.00
C ALA A 73 0.60 -5.78 10.86
N THR A 74 -0.61 -5.69 10.30
CA THR A 74 -1.07 -6.53 9.19
C THR A 74 -0.86 -5.78 7.87
N GLY A 75 0.00 -6.31 7.01
CA GLY A 75 0.24 -5.77 5.67
C GLY A 75 -0.61 -6.43 4.58
N TRP A 76 -0.46 -5.98 3.34
CA TRP A 76 -1.08 -6.60 2.16
C TRP A 76 -0.79 -8.10 2.06
N ASN A 77 0.45 -8.51 2.38
CA ASN A 77 0.89 -9.89 2.30
C ASN A 77 0.18 -10.80 3.32
N ASP A 78 -0.26 -10.23 4.44
CA ASP A 78 -1.02 -10.96 5.46
C ASP A 78 -2.52 -11.00 5.16
N MET A 79 -3.07 -9.90 4.61
CA MET A 79 -4.52 -9.76 4.39
C MET A 79 -5.01 -10.56 3.18
N THR A 80 -4.23 -10.59 2.10
CA THR A 80 -4.73 -11.07 0.80
C THR A 80 -4.66 -12.56 0.51
N PRO A 81 -3.93 -13.43 1.24
CA PRO A 81 -4.06 -14.88 1.05
C PRO A 81 -5.48 -15.40 1.22
N VAL A 82 -6.31 -14.72 2.03
CA VAL A 82 -7.72 -15.07 2.26
C VAL A 82 -8.54 -15.04 0.95
N VAL A 83 -8.21 -14.14 0.01
CA VAL A 83 -8.96 -14.03 -1.26
C VAL A 83 -8.76 -15.24 -2.17
N LEU A 84 -7.70 -16.02 -1.95
CA LEU A 84 -7.40 -17.24 -2.70
C LEU A 84 -7.96 -18.51 -2.06
N SER A 85 -8.55 -18.39 -0.87
CA SER A 85 -9.05 -19.54 -0.11
C SER A 85 -10.21 -20.23 -0.84
N ASP A 86 -10.19 -21.57 -0.85
CA ASP A 86 -11.20 -22.44 -1.46
C ASP A 86 -11.47 -22.23 -2.96
N LEU A 87 -10.57 -21.54 -3.68
CA LEU A 87 -10.61 -21.40 -5.12
C LEU A 87 -10.03 -22.63 -5.83
N ASN A 88 -10.60 -23.00 -6.99
CA ASN A 88 -9.96 -23.99 -7.86
C ASN A 88 -8.71 -23.39 -8.55
N ALA A 89 -7.86 -24.24 -9.14
CA ALA A 89 -6.58 -23.80 -9.72
C ALA A 89 -6.69 -22.65 -10.74
N ARG A 90 -7.71 -22.68 -11.61
CA ARG A 90 -7.93 -21.63 -12.62
C ARG A 90 -8.38 -20.32 -11.97
N GLN A 91 -9.32 -20.41 -11.03
CA GLN A 91 -9.79 -19.23 -10.29
C GLN A 91 -8.66 -18.62 -9.45
N SER A 92 -7.87 -19.47 -8.80
CA SER A 92 -6.72 -19.05 -7.98
C SER A 92 -5.68 -18.30 -8.81
N GLU A 93 -5.34 -18.78 -10.00
CA GLU A 93 -4.41 -18.09 -10.91
C GLU A 93 -4.93 -16.71 -11.35
N GLN A 94 -6.21 -16.63 -11.75
CA GLN A 94 -6.83 -15.36 -12.14
C GLN A 94 -6.85 -14.35 -10.98
N VAL A 95 -7.35 -14.77 -9.81
CA VAL A 95 -7.45 -13.91 -8.63
C VAL A 95 -6.08 -13.51 -8.11
N ALA A 96 -5.07 -14.39 -8.19
CA ALA A 96 -3.70 -14.04 -7.81
C ALA A 96 -3.14 -12.92 -8.68
N SER A 97 -3.32 -12.99 -10.00
CA SER A 97 -2.88 -11.92 -10.90
C SER A 97 -3.59 -10.59 -10.62
N MET A 98 -4.89 -10.62 -10.31
CA MET A 98 -5.65 -9.42 -9.97
C MET A 98 -5.20 -8.82 -8.64
N ARG A 99 -5.03 -9.66 -7.61
CA ARG A 99 -4.49 -9.28 -6.30
C ARG A 99 -3.12 -8.63 -6.45
N ASP A 100 -2.23 -9.21 -7.25
CA ASP A 100 -0.87 -8.70 -7.39
C ASP A 100 -0.85 -7.33 -8.07
N ASN A 101 -1.62 -7.16 -9.15
CA ASN A 101 -1.78 -5.86 -9.81
C ASN A 101 -2.43 -4.82 -8.88
N LEU A 102 -3.47 -5.21 -8.15
CA LEU A 102 -4.17 -4.34 -7.22
C LEU A 102 -3.25 -3.86 -6.10
N GLY A 103 -2.43 -4.75 -5.54
CA GLY A 103 -1.44 -4.40 -4.53
C GLY A 103 -0.47 -3.32 -5.03
N VAL A 104 0.01 -3.44 -6.27
CA VAL A 104 0.93 -2.46 -6.87
C VAL A 104 0.26 -1.10 -7.02
N LEU A 105 -0.96 -1.06 -7.56
CA LEU A 105 -1.70 0.19 -7.76
C LEU A 105 -1.99 0.90 -6.43
N ILE A 106 -2.47 0.16 -5.44
CA ILE A 106 -2.79 0.70 -4.12
C ILE A 106 -1.51 1.18 -3.43
N ALA A 107 -0.45 0.37 -3.42
CA ALA A 107 0.81 0.75 -2.78
C ALA A 107 1.39 2.03 -3.39
N ALA A 108 1.45 2.11 -4.72
CA ALA A 108 2.03 3.23 -5.44
C ALA A 108 1.29 4.56 -5.17
N GLU A 109 -0.02 4.50 -4.94
CA GLU A 109 -0.81 5.68 -4.59
C GLU A 109 -0.78 5.98 -3.08
N TRP A 110 -1.02 4.98 -2.23
CA TRP A 110 -1.18 5.18 -0.79
C TRP A 110 0.12 5.61 -0.08
N ALA A 111 1.27 5.19 -0.61
CA ALA A 111 2.59 5.53 -0.10
C ALA A 111 3.03 6.98 -0.41
N LYS A 112 2.26 7.71 -1.21
CA LYS A 112 2.47 9.15 -1.42
C LYS A 112 2.21 9.95 -0.15
N ASP A 113 2.67 11.20 -0.15
CA ASP A 113 2.39 12.12 0.95
C ASP A 113 0.86 12.31 1.12
N ASN A 114 0.43 12.45 2.37
CA ASN A 114 -0.99 12.54 2.73
C ASN A 114 -1.72 13.70 2.05
N GLU A 115 -1.02 14.78 1.69
CA GLU A 115 -1.64 15.95 1.05
C GLU A 115 -2.00 15.71 -0.42
N VAL A 116 -1.40 14.70 -1.06
CA VAL A 116 -1.48 14.51 -2.52
C VAL A 116 -2.04 13.15 -2.93
N ARG A 117 -2.05 12.18 -2.02
CA ARG A 117 -2.62 10.86 -2.28
C ARG A 117 -4.14 10.91 -2.40
N ILE A 118 -4.66 10.10 -3.31
CA ILE A 118 -6.09 9.87 -3.53
C ILE A 118 -6.59 8.72 -2.65
N ILE A 119 -5.79 7.66 -2.51
CA ILE A 119 -6.11 6.49 -1.69
C ILE A 119 -5.60 6.75 -0.27
N ASP A 120 -6.52 6.81 0.69
CA ASP A 120 -6.21 7.01 2.09
C ASP A 120 -6.30 5.70 2.91
N THR A 121 -5.94 5.80 4.18
CA THR A 121 -5.98 4.64 5.10
C THR A 121 -7.41 4.15 5.37
N ALA A 122 -8.44 5.01 5.26
CA ALA A 122 -9.82 4.59 5.47
C ALA A 122 -10.29 3.67 4.32
N MET A 123 -9.91 3.98 3.08
CA MET A 123 -10.14 3.09 1.93
C MET A 123 -9.43 1.75 2.10
N LEU A 124 -8.17 1.74 2.57
CA LEU A 124 -7.46 0.48 2.84
C LEU A 124 -8.20 -0.38 3.87
N SER A 125 -8.63 0.22 4.97
CA SER A 125 -9.39 -0.49 6.01
C SER A 125 -10.71 -1.05 5.47
N LEU A 126 -11.43 -0.26 4.67
CA LEU A 126 -12.67 -0.71 4.02
C LEU A 126 -12.43 -1.90 3.10
N TRP A 127 -11.45 -1.83 2.19
CA TRP A 127 -11.14 -2.92 1.27
C TRP A 127 -10.65 -4.17 2.00
N GLY A 128 -9.86 -4.01 3.07
CA GLY A 128 -9.50 -5.11 3.97
C GLY A 128 -10.74 -5.78 4.57
N GLY A 129 -11.69 -4.98 5.08
CA GLY A 129 -12.97 -5.47 5.60
C GLY A 129 -13.79 -6.23 4.55
N VAL A 130 -13.90 -5.68 3.34
CA VAL A 130 -14.59 -6.32 2.20
C VAL A 130 -13.97 -7.69 1.87
N MET A 131 -12.64 -7.77 1.80
CA MET A 131 -11.94 -9.04 1.51
C MET A 131 -12.15 -10.09 2.62
N VAL A 132 -12.22 -9.67 3.88
CA VAL A 132 -12.47 -10.56 5.03
C VAL A 132 -13.92 -11.03 5.07
N ALA A 133 -14.88 -10.14 4.77
CA ALA A 133 -16.31 -10.43 4.77
C ALA A 133 -16.74 -11.32 3.57
N ALA A 134 -15.96 -11.35 2.50
CA ALA A 134 -16.19 -12.22 1.35
C ALA A 134 -15.87 -13.69 1.68
N LEU A 135 -16.84 -14.44 2.20
CA LEU A 135 -16.62 -15.82 2.68
C LEU A 135 -16.67 -16.87 1.57
N GLU A 136 -17.59 -16.74 0.61
CA GLU A 136 -17.79 -17.72 -0.45
C GLU A 136 -16.81 -17.53 -1.62
N PRO A 137 -16.36 -18.60 -2.31
CA PRO A 137 -15.42 -18.53 -3.42
C PRO A 137 -15.78 -17.51 -4.51
N GLN A 138 -17.05 -17.50 -4.95
CA GLN A 138 -17.50 -16.54 -5.97
C GLN A 138 -17.52 -15.12 -5.43
N VAL A 139 -17.92 -14.92 -4.18
CA VAL A 139 -17.96 -13.59 -3.55
C VAL A 139 -16.55 -13.03 -3.37
N ARG A 140 -15.53 -13.86 -3.13
CA ARG A 140 -14.11 -13.44 -3.12
C ARG A 140 -13.66 -12.90 -4.48
N ILE A 141 -14.05 -13.59 -5.56
CA ILE A 141 -13.77 -13.18 -6.94
C ILE A 141 -14.47 -11.84 -7.23
N ASP A 142 -15.77 -11.76 -6.96
CA ASP A 142 -16.55 -10.55 -7.20
C ASP A 142 -16.03 -9.36 -6.37
N ALA A 143 -15.56 -9.60 -5.15
CA ALA A 143 -14.98 -8.60 -4.27
C ALA A 143 -13.67 -8.03 -4.83
N ILE A 144 -12.73 -8.90 -5.23
CA ILE A 144 -11.45 -8.43 -5.80
C ILE A 144 -11.69 -7.71 -7.13
N GLU A 145 -12.62 -8.20 -7.97
CA GLU A 145 -13.01 -7.55 -9.24
C GLU A 145 -13.58 -6.15 -9.01
N LEU A 146 -14.48 -6.00 -8.04
CA LEU A 146 -15.07 -4.70 -7.73
C LEU A 146 -14.04 -3.72 -7.14
N ILE A 147 -13.15 -4.17 -6.26
CA ILE A 147 -12.10 -3.31 -5.70
C ILE A 147 -11.11 -2.90 -6.81
N THR A 148 -10.75 -3.81 -7.71
CA THR A 148 -9.89 -3.49 -8.86
C THR A 148 -10.52 -2.42 -9.76
N ASP A 149 -11.79 -2.59 -10.18
CA ASP A 149 -12.50 -1.56 -10.98
C ASP A 149 -12.52 -0.21 -10.26
N ASP A 150 -12.79 -0.22 -8.95
CA ASP A 150 -12.86 0.99 -8.15
C ASP A 150 -11.52 1.71 -8.04
N VAL A 151 -10.44 0.98 -7.79
CA VAL A 151 -9.08 1.55 -7.74
C VAL A 151 -8.70 2.15 -9.09
N GLU A 152 -8.90 1.41 -10.19
CA GLU A 152 -8.58 1.91 -11.53
C GLU A 152 -9.35 3.19 -11.86
N ARG A 153 -10.66 3.22 -11.59
CA ARG A 153 -11.51 4.38 -11.85
C ARG A 153 -11.24 5.54 -10.90
N LEU A 154 -10.87 5.26 -9.66
CA LEU A 154 -10.45 6.28 -8.69
C LEU A 154 -9.17 6.98 -9.16
N LEU A 155 -8.16 6.20 -9.57
CA LEU A 155 -6.89 6.72 -10.08
C LEU A 155 -7.04 7.42 -11.44
N ALA A 156 -8.00 6.99 -12.27
CA ALA A 156 -8.36 7.67 -13.52
C ALA A 156 -9.18 8.95 -13.31
N GLY A 157 -9.61 9.26 -12.07
CA GLY A 157 -10.48 10.40 -11.76
C GLY A 157 -11.94 10.22 -12.20
N GLU A 158 -12.35 9.00 -12.56
CA GLU A 158 -13.70 8.64 -12.99
C GLU A 158 -14.63 8.28 -11.82
N LEU A 159 -14.05 7.99 -10.66
CA LEU A 159 -14.76 7.69 -9.42
C LEU A 159 -14.27 8.63 -8.31
N ALA A 160 -15.18 9.42 -7.74
CA ALA A 160 -14.82 10.32 -6.65
C ALA A 160 -14.53 9.55 -5.35
N PRO A 161 -13.50 9.94 -4.56
CA PRO A 161 -13.15 9.31 -3.28
C PRO A 161 -14.35 9.06 -2.35
N ALA A 162 -15.24 10.05 -2.21
CA ALA A 162 -16.42 9.96 -1.34
C ALA A 162 -17.45 8.88 -1.74
N ARG A 163 -17.29 8.26 -2.92
CA ARG A 163 -18.12 7.15 -3.39
C ARG A 163 -17.58 5.79 -2.97
N ILE A 164 -16.37 5.71 -2.43
CA ILE A 164 -15.78 4.53 -1.81
C ILE A 164 -16.24 4.50 -0.34
N ASN A 165 -17.26 3.71 -0.06
CA ASN A 165 -17.89 3.59 1.27
C ASN A 165 -18.63 2.26 1.41
N ASP A 166 -19.06 1.93 2.62
CA ASP A 166 -19.70 0.64 2.96
C ASP A 166 -20.94 0.37 2.09
N ASP A 167 -21.81 1.37 1.90
CA ASP A 167 -23.01 1.28 1.05
C ASP A 167 -22.67 0.82 -0.37
N ARG A 168 -21.53 1.25 -0.93
CA ARG A 168 -21.10 0.83 -2.27
C ARG A 168 -20.90 -0.68 -2.33
N TYR A 169 -20.23 -1.25 -1.34
CA TYR A 169 -19.88 -2.67 -1.31
C TYR A 169 -21.05 -3.54 -0.84
N ALA A 170 -21.74 -3.15 0.23
CA ALA A 170 -22.91 -3.87 0.75
C ALA A 170 -24.09 -3.93 -0.25
N SER A 171 -24.20 -2.96 -1.17
CA SER A 171 -25.23 -3.00 -2.23
C SER A 171 -24.86 -3.82 -3.47
N ARG A 172 -23.59 -4.23 -3.61
CA ARG A 172 -23.06 -4.93 -4.80
C ARG A 172 -22.59 -6.34 -4.51
N LEU A 173 -22.23 -6.61 -3.27
CA LEU A 173 -21.73 -7.89 -2.81
C LEU A 173 -22.66 -8.43 -1.71
N PRO A 174 -22.90 -9.75 -1.65
CA PRO A 174 -23.66 -10.38 -0.58
C PRO A 174 -22.78 -10.53 0.68
N ILE A 175 -22.31 -9.41 1.23
CA ILE A 175 -21.46 -9.33 2.42
C ILE A 175 -22.10 -8.43 3.47
N ASP A 176 -21.70 -8.62 4.73
CA ASP A 176 -22.05 -7.74 5.83
C ASP A 176 -20.77 -7.01 6.29
N LEU A 177 -20.84 -5.69 6.40
CA LEU A 177 -19.75 -4.84 6.87
C LEU A 177 -20.22 -4.23 8.19
N ASP A 178 -19.66 -4.73 9.30
CA ASP A 178 -19.97 -4.30 10.67
C ASP A 178 -19.47 -2.88 10.98
#